data_AF-A0A556MIJ8-F1
#
_entry.id   AF-A0A556MIJ8-F1
#
_cell.length_a   1.000
_cell.length_b   1.000
_cell.length_c   1.000
_cell.angle_alpha   90.00
_cell.angle_beta   90.00
_cell.angle_gamma   90.00
#
_symmetry.space_group_name_H-M   'P 1'
#
loop_
_entity.id
_entity.type
_entity.pdbx_description
1 polymer ?
#
loop_
_entity_poly.entity_id
_entity_poly.type
_entity_poly.pdbx_seq_one_letter_code
_entity_poly.pdbx_strand_id
1 'polypeptide(L)'
;MKTIEIALYEFEELTENGREKALQEYAYFNVDDDWWRNVYEDAKMVGIELNSFDLYRSNYCNGDFIKNAISCAKLICLNHGENTETYKISDKFINCPNVTEDDELNFRDLLLGAYLKLLKHEYEYLTSEEGIIDTIKPNDYLFMVDGSKGNKLERLARTIKVSTKDKTNQ
;
A
#
# COMPACT_ATOMS: atom_id res chain seq x y z
N MET A 1 45.47 -3.82 1.41
CA MET A 1 44.03 -3.46 1.45
C MET A 1 43.73 -2.66 0.20
N LYS A 2 42.69 -3.00 -0.57
CA LYS A 2 42.23 -2.17 -1.69
C LYS A 2 41.03 -1.37 -1.21
N THR A 3 41.07 -0.06 -1.41
CA THR A 3 39.97 0.86 -1.11
C THR A 3 39.34 1.30 -2.43
N ILE A 4 38.00 1.34 -2.48
CA ILE A 4 37.23 1.87 -3.59
C ILE A 4 36.34 2.96 -3.00
N GLU A 5 36.39 4.15 -3.59
CA GLU A 5 35.51 5.27 -3.24
C GLU A 5 34.36 5.31 -4.24
N ILE A 6 33.14 5.52 -3.75
CA ILE A 6 31.92 5.53 -4.54
C ILE A 6 31.10 6.73 -4.12
N ALA A 7 30.71 7.56 -5.08
CA ALA A 7 29.80 8.67 -4.83
C ALA A 7 28.36 8.15 -4.76
N LEU A 8 27.66 8.59 -3.72
CA LEU A 8 26.23 8.36 -3.53
C LEU A 8 25.52 9.71 -3.55
N TYR A 9 24.28 9.68 -4.02
CA TYR A 9 23.48 10.85 -4.32
C TYR A 9 22.12 10.74 -3.65
N GLU A 10 21.60 11.85 -3.17
CA GLU A 10 20.17 11.98 -2.85
C GLU A 10 19.33 11.91 -4.12
N PHE A 11 18.04 11.58 -3.99
CA PHE A 11 17.13 11.46 -5.13
C PHE A 11 17.10 12.73 -6.00
N GLU A 12 17.23 13.91 -5.38
CA GLU A 12 17.18 15.19 -6.09
C GLU A 12 18.45 15.55 -6.84
N GLU A 13 19.56 14.90 -6.49
CA GLU A 13 20.84 15.05 -7.17
C GLU A 13 20.95 14.14 -8.40
N LEU A 14 20.02 13.20 -8.58
CA LEU A 14 20.00 12.30 -9.73
C LEU A 14 19.59 13.00 -11.02
N THR A 15 20.14 12.50 -12.12
CA THR A 15 19.62 12.79 -13.47
C THR A 15 18.21 12.24 -13.64
N GLU A 16 17.48 12.72 -14.64
CA GLU A 16 16.13 12.22 -14.97
C GLU A 16 16.10 10.69 -15.13
N ASN A 17 17.03 10.12 -15.91
CA ASN A 17 17.16 8.67 -16.05
C ASN A 17 17.48 7.96 -14.73
N GLY A 18 18.28 8.59 -13.86
CA GLY A 18 18.57 8.07 -12.52
C GLY A 18 17.32 8.05 -11.63
N ARG A 19 16.52 9.11 -11.67
CA ARG A 19 15.26 9.17 -10.93
C ARG A 19 14.26 8.13 -11.44
N GLU A 20 14.10 7.99 -12.76
CA GLU A 20 13.21 6.98 -13.33
C GLU A 20 13.60 5.57 -12.87
N LYS A 21 14.90 5.25 -12.90
CA LYS A 21 15.38 3.95 -12.40
C LYS A 21 15.16 3.78 -10.90
N ALA A 22 15.39 4.82 -10.10
CA ALA A 22 15.13 4.79 -8.66
C ALA A 22 13.64 4.52 -8.39
N LEU A 23 12.73 5.23 -9.07
CA LEU A 23 11.28 5.00 -8.97
C LEU A 23 10.91 3.57 -9.35
N GLN A 24 11.47 3.02 -10.44
CA GLN A 24 11.25 1.63 -10.85
C GLN A 24 11.75 0.62 -9.80
N GLU A 25 12.92 0.84 -9.19
CA GLU A 25 13.45 -0.04 -8.14
C GLU A 25 12.66 0.01 -6.81
N TYR A 26 11.79 1.01 -6.63
CA TYR A 26 10.92 1.19 -5.46
C TYR A 26 9.42 1.08 -5.77
N ALA A 27 9.03 0.77 -7.01
CA ALA A 27 7.65 0.82 -7.48
C ALA A 27 6.63 0.03 -6.64
N TYR A 28 7.06 -1.07 -6.04
CA TYR A 28 6.21 -1.94 -5.20
C TYR A 28 6.63 -1.95 -3.73
N PHE A 29 7.59 -1.12 -3.33
CA PHE A 29 8.16 -1.17 -1.99
C PHE A 29 7.10 -0.87 -0.92
N ASN A 30 6.25 0.12 -1.17
CA ASN A 30 5.20 0.52 -0.24
C ASN A 30 4.05 -0.49 -0.13
N VAL A 31 3.97 -1.47 -1.05
CA VAL A 31 2.91 -2.49 -1.09
C VAL A 31 3.45 -3.90 -0.87
N ASP A 32 4.68 -4.03 -0.38
CA ASP A 32 5.35 -5.32 -0.14
C ASP A 32 4.79 -6.04 1.11
N ASP A 33 4.33 -5.29 2.11
CA ASP A 33 3.77 -5.87 3.33
C ASP A 33 2.71 -4.96 3.99
N ASP A 34 1.60 -5.55 4.44
CA ASP A 34 0.55 -4.98 5.30
C ASP A 34 0.01 -3.59 4.92
N TRP A 35 0.15 -3.15 3.66
CA TRP A 35 -0.30 -1.82 3.23
C TRP A 35 -1.82 -1.61 3.38
N TRP A 36 -2.60 -2.70 3.34
CA TRP A 36 -4.05 -2.70 3.55
C TRP A 36 -4.46 -2.57 5.03
N ARG A 37 -3.51 -2.62 5.98
CA ARG A 37 -3.81 -2.70 7.42
C ARG A 37 -4.70 -1.55 7.91
N ASN A 38 -4.40 -0.32 7.51
CA ASN A 38 -5.18 0.85 7.94
C ASN A 38 -6.66 0.74 7.50
N VAL A 39 -6.90 0.23 6.29
CA VAL A 39 -8.27 0.01 5.77
C VAL A 39 -8.98 -1.10 6.54
N TYR A 40 -8.26 -2.16 6.91
CA TYR A 40 -8.80 -3.24 7.73
C TYR A 40 -9.11 -2.78 9.16
N GLU A 41 -8.25 -1.96 9.75
CA GLU A 41 -8.46 -1.39 11.08
C GLU A 41 -9.66 -0.44 11.09
N ASP A 42 -9.83 0.40 10.07
CA ASP A 42 -11.02 1.24 9.87
C ASP A 42 -12.30 0.39 9.83
N ALA A 43 -12.36 -0.60 8.95
CA ALA A 43 -13.50 -1.51 8.83
C ALA A 43 -13.85 -2.16 10.17
N LYS A 44 -12.83 -2.64 10.91
CA LYS A 44 -13.01 -3.28 12.21
C LYS A 44 -13.54 -2.32 13.25
N MET A 45 -13.08 -1.07 13.29
CA MET A 45 -13.56 -0.05 14.21
C MET A 45 -15.05 0.24 14.03
N VAL A 46 -15.55 0.15 12.80
CA VAL A 46 -16.97 0.36 12.49
C VAL A 46 -17.80 -0.92 12.42
N GLY A 47 -17.25 -2.05 12.86
CA GLY A 47 -18.01 -3.29 13.04
C GLY A 47 -18.06 -4.20 11.81
N ILE A 48 -17.09 -4.10 10.91
CA ILE A 48 -16.91 -4.98 9.75
C ILE A 48 -15.59 -5.74 9.90
N GLU A 49 -15.63 -7.06 9.76
CA GLU A 49 -14.42 -7.88 9.65
C GLU A 49 -14.15 -8.17 8.17
N LEU A 50 -13.11 -7.55 7.61
CA LEU A 50 -12.66 -7.87 6.25
C LEU A 50 -11.85 -9.17 6.28
N ASN A 51 -12.21 -10.09 5.40
CA ASN A 51 -11.65 -11.44 5.36
C ASN A 51 -10.63 -11.61 4.23
N SER A 52 -10.91 -11.04 3.06
CA SER A 52 -10.04 -11.14 1.88
C SER A 52 -10.39 -10.10 0.83
N PHE A 53 -9.45 -9.81 -0.06
CA PHE A 53 -9.69 -9.00 -1.25
C PHE A 53 -8.79 -9.44 -2.41
N ASP A 54 -9.17 -9.05 -3.62
CA ASP A 54 -8.35 -9.15 -4.84
C ASP A 54 -8.58 -7.87 -5.64
N LEU A 55 -7.53 -7.08 -5.88
CA LEU A 55 -7.62 -5.83 -6.64
C LEU A 55 -7.49 -6.03 -8.15
N TYR A 56 -7.09 -7.22 -8.59
CA TYR A 56 -6.77 -7.54 -9.96
C TYR A 56 -7.96 -8.20 -10.66
N ARG A 57 -7.77 -9.43 -11.13
CA ARG A 57 -8.68 -10.09 -12.07
C ARG A 57 -10.05 -10.34 -11.45
N SER A 58 -10.09 -10.73 -10.18
CA SER A 58 -11.33 -11.11 -9.52
C SER A 58 -12.08 -9.89 -8.95
N ASN A 59 -11.35 -8.80 -8.65
CA ASN A 59 -11.88 -7.50 -8.25
C ASN A 59 -12.98 -7.58 -7.16
N TYR A 60 -12.62 -8.07 -5.97
CA TYR A 60 -13.55 -8.26 -4.87
C TYR A 60 -12.97 -7.82 -3.53
N CYS A 61 -13.86 -7.55 -2.57
CA CYS A 61 -13.56 -7.46 -1.15
C CYS A 61 -14.66 -8.24 -0.41
N ASN A 62 -14.24 -9.13 0.49
CA ASN A 62 -15.13 -9.95 1.31
C ASN A 62 -14.99 -9.56 2.77
N GLY A 63 -16.11 -9.59 3.47
CA GLY A 63 -16.17 -9.36 4.90
C GLY A 63 -17.57 -9.52 5.43
N ASP A 64 -17.70 -9.48 6.75
CA ASP A 64 -18.96 -9.72 7.45
C ASP A 64 -19.13 -8.75 8.62
N PHE A 65 -20.37 -8.55 9.05
CA PHE A 65 -20.63 -7.73 10.24
C PHE A 65 -20.17 -8.46 11.50
N ILE A 66 -19.45 -7.76 12.37
CA ILE A 66 -19.00 -8.30 13.66
C ILE A 66 -20.18 -8.51 14.62
N LYS A 67 -21.20 -7.65 14.54
CA LYS A 67 -22.41 -7.73 15.39
C LYS A 67 -23.70 -7.83 14.58
N ASN A 68 -24.06 -6.75 13.88
CA ASN A 68 -25.21 -6.67 12.97
C ASN A 68 -25.10 -5.41 12.10
N ALA A 69 -25.87 -5.39 11.02
CA ALA A 69 -25.91 -4.31 10.04
C ALA A 69 -26.21 -2.93 10.67
N ILE A 70 -27.24 -2.85 11.52
CA ILE A 70 -27.67 -1.59 12.15
C ILE A 70 -26.57 -0.99 13.04
N SER A 71 -25.89 -1.82 13.82
CA SER A 71 -24.80 -1.37 14.70
C SER A 71 -23.62 -0.86 13.89
N CYS A 72 -23.29 -1.55 12.79
CA CYS A 72 -22.25 -1.12 11.87
C CYS A 72 -22.60 0.24 11.24
N ALA A 73 -23.79 0.38 10.68
CA ALA A 73 -24.23 1.62 10.04
C ALA A 73 -24.15 2.82 11.02
N LYS A 74 -24.59 2.63 12.27
CA LYS A 74 -24.50 3.67 13.31
C LYS A 74 -23.06 4.06 13.64
N LEU A 75 -22.14 3.09 13.72
CA LEU A 75 -20.72 3.37 13.95
C LEU A 75 -20.10 4.11 12.76
N ILE A 76 -20.47 3.76 11.53
CA ILE A 76 -20.04 4.48 10.33
C ILE A 76 -20.53 5.93 10.37
N CYS A 77 -21.82 6.16 10.62
CA CYS A 77 -22.36 7.52 10.71
C CYS A 77 -21.76 8.34 11.87
N LEU A 78 -21.25 7.69 12.91
CA LEU A 78 -20.59 8.36 14.02
C LEU A 78 -19.13 8.74 13.71
N ASN A 79 -18.39 7.86 13.03
CA ASN A 79 -16.94 7.96 12.92
C ASN A 79 -16.44 8.42 11.54
N HIS A 80 -17.20 8.19 10.47
CA HIS A 80 -16.80 8.54 9.11
C HIS A 80 -17.31 9.94 8.74
N GLY A 81 -16.56 10.63 7.87
CA GLY A 81 -17.00 11.93 7.36
C GLY A 81 -18.26 11.81 6.48
N GLU A 82 -19.18 12.76 6.60
CA GLU A 82 -20.49 12.77 5.91
C GLU A 82 -20.39 12.69 4.38
N ASN A 83 -19.25 13.12 3.81
CA ASN A 83 -19.00 13.09 2.38
C ASN A 83 -18.50 11.74 1.85
N THR A 84 -18.10 10.82 2.72
CA THR A 84 -17.59 9.50 2.34
C THR A 84 -18.70 8.61 1.77
N GLU A 85 -18.33 7.68 0.89
CA GLU A 85 -19.28 6.73 0.30
C GLU A 85 -19.88 5.80 1.37
N THR A 86 -19.05 5.33 2.31
CA THR A 86 -19.47 4.48 3.44
C THR A 86 -20.50 5.17 4.33
N TYR A 87 -20.32 6.47 4.64
CA TYR A 87 -21.32 7.26 5.37
C TYR A 87 -22.65 7.33 4.60
N LYS A 88 -22.61 7.70 3.32
CA LYS A 88 -23.84 7.84 2.51
C LYS A 88 -24.62 6.53 2.37
N ILE A 89 -23.92 5.41 2.21
CA ILE A 89 -24.52 4.08 2.20
C ILE A 89 -25.20 3.77 3.55
N SER A 90 -24.51 4.06 4.66
CA SER A 90 -25.00 3.79 6.02
C SER A 90 -26.17 4.68 6.43
N ASP A 91 -26.12 5.97 6.12
CA ASP A 91 -27.20 6.91 6.38
C ASP A 91 -28.48 6.50 5.65
N LYS A 92 -28.36 6.12 4.37
CA LYS A 92 -29.49 5.60 3.59
C LYS A 92 -30.07 4.33 4.21
N PHE A 93 -29.22 3.42 4.69
CA PHE A 93 -29.65 2.18 5.32
C PHE A 93 -30.39 2.41 6.65
N ILE A 94 -29.87 3.29 7.52
CA ILE A 94 -30.50 3.63 8.81
C ILE A 94 -31.88 4.26 8.62
N ASN A 95 -32.04 5.06 7.56
CA ASN A 95 -33.30 5.74 7.25
C ASN A 95 -34.28 4.87 6.45
N CYS A 96 -33.95 3.60 6.16
CA CYS A 96 -34.84 2.68 5.47
C CYS A 96 -35.88 2.10 6.46
N PRO A 97 -37.19 2.30 6.26
CA PRO A 97 -38.21 1.71 7.12
C PRO A 97 -38.35 0.20 6.85
N ASN A 98 -38.52 -0.59 7.91
CA ASN A 98 -38.76 -2.04 7.84
C ASN A 98 -37.65 -2.82 7.11
N VAL A 99 -36.40 -2.63 7.51
CA VAL A 99 -35.22 -3.37 7.00
C VAL A 99 -35.48 -4.88 6.99
N THR A 100 -35.28 -5.49 5.82
CA THR A 100 -35.33 -6.94 5.61
C THR A 100 -33.92 -7.55 5.58
N GLU A 101 -33.83 -8.89 5.62
CA GLU A 101 -32.53 -9.58 5.48
C GLU A 101 -31.85 -9.27 4.13
N ASP A 102 -32.62 -9.17 3.05
CA ASP A 102 -32.08 -8.79 1.73
C ASP A 102 -31.51 -7.36 1.73
N ASP A 103 -32.11 -6.45 2.49
CA ASP A 103 -31.58 -5.09 2.67
C ASP A 103 -30.26 -5.09 3.45
N GLU A 104 -30.13 -5.95 4.47
CA GLU A 104 -28.87 -6.11 5.21
C GLU A 104 -27.76 -6.68 4.32
N LEU A 105 -28.08 -7.68 3.48
CA LEU A 105 -27.15 -8.25 2.52
C LEU A 105 -26.71 -7.21 1.48
N ASN A 106 -27.66 -6.47 0.90
CA ASN A 106 -27.35 -5.40 -0.04
C ASN A 106 -26.52 -4.28 0.62
N PHE A 107 -26.81 -3.92 1.86
CA PHE A 107 -26.01 -2.95 2.62
C PHE A 107 -24.57 -3.43 2.81
N ARG A 108 -24.38 -4.70 3.19
CA ARG A 108 -23.06 -5.32 3.31
C ARG A 108 -22.30 -5.26 1.98
N ASP A 109 -22.92 -5.70 0.89
CA ASP A 109 -22.27 -5.74 -0.42
C ASP A 109 -21.88 -4.35 -0.93
N LEU A 110 -22.73 -3.34 -0.70
CA LEU A 110 -22.41 -1.94 -1.01
C LEU A 110 -21.22 -1.43 -0.17
N LEU A 111 -21.18 -1.73 1.12
CA LEU A 111 -20.05 -1.36 1.99
C LEU A 111 -18.75 -2.03 1.56
N LEU A 112 -18.78 -3.34 1.28
CA LEU A 112 -17.60 -4.06 0.79
C LEU A 112 -17.12 -3.49 -0.56
N GLY A 113 -18.04 -3.08 -1.42
CA GLY A 113 -17.72 -2.34 -2.64
C GLY A 113 -17.02 -1.00 -2.37
N ALA A 114 -17.45 -0.26 -1.34
CA ALA A 114 -16.79 0.98 -0.93
C ALA A 114 -15.39 0.72 -0.35
N TYR A 115 -15.22 -0.30 0.48
CA TYR A 115 -13.91 -0.71 1.01
C TYR A 115 -12.97 -1.20 -0.10
N LEU A 116 -13.47 -1.91 -1.11
CA LEU A 116 -12.68 -2.27 -2.28
C LEU A 116 -12.12 -1.05 -3.00
N LYS A 117 -12.92 0.02 -3.15
CA LYS A 117 -12.44 1.28 -3.74
C LYS A 117 -11.38 1.94 -2.88
N LEU A 118 -11.53 1.95 -1.56
CA LEU A 118 -10.51 2.46 -0.64
C LEU A 118 -9.19 1.70 -0.78
N LEU A 119 -9.24 0.36 -0.79
CA LEU A 119 -8.07 -0.48 -1.00
C LEU A 119 -7.38 -0.19 -2.35
N LYS A 120 -8.15 0.03 -3.41
CA LYS A 120 -7.60 0.41 -4.72
C LYS A 120 -6.91 1.77 -4.68
N HIS A 121 -7.57 2.78 -4.11
CA HIS A 121 -7.00 4.12 -4.02
C HIS A 121 -5.70 4.12 -3.21
N GLU A 122 -5.66 3.37 -2.12
CA GLU A 122 -4.44 3.22 -1.31
C GLU A 122 -3.33 2.56 -2.13
N TYR A 123 -3.61 1.44 -2.80
CA TYR A 123 -2.65 0.77 -3.67
C TYR A 123 -2.13 1.68 -4.79
N GLU A 124 -3.02 2.40 -5.47
CA GLU A 124 -2.69 3.34 -6.54
C GLU A 124 -1.79 4.47 -6.05
N TYR A 125 -2.10 5.07 -4.90
CA TYR A 125 -1.26 6.11 -4.30
C TYR A 125 0.11 5.56 -3.89
N LEU A 126 0.15 4.44 -3.16
CA LEU A 126 1.40 3.87 -2.65
C LEU A 126 2.36 3.42 -3.76
N THR A 127 1.82 3.08 -4.95
CA THR A 127 2.60 2.70 -6.15
C THR A 127 2.77 3.84 -7.16
N SER A 128 2.20 5.02 -6.88
CA SER A 128 2.40 6.22 -7.69
C SER A 128 3.79 6.82 -7.47
N GLU A 129 4.25 7.65 -8.41
CA GLU A 129 5.51 8.41 -8.25
C GLU A 129 5.51 9.24 -6.96
N GLU A 130 4.39 9.89 -6.64
CA GLU A 130 4.24 10.69 -5.42
C GLU A 130 4.43 9.84 -4.16
N GLY A 131 3.70 8.71 -4.05
CA GLY A 131 3.82 7.82 -2.89
C GLY A 131 5.21 7.18 -2.77
N ILE A 132 5.89 6.89 -3.88
CA ILE A 132 7.27 6.40 -3.86
C ILE A 132 8.21 7.50 -3.36
N ILE A 133 8.06 8.74 -3.82
CA ILE A 133 8.87 9.89 -3.40
C ILE A 133 8.67 10.22 -1.92
N ASP A 134 7.43 10.14 -1.43
CA ASP A 134 7.07 10.34 -0.02
C ASP A 134 7.74 9.30 0.90
N THR A 135 8.03 8.11 0.38
CA THR A 135 8.87 7.12 1.07
C THR A 135 10.35 7.43 0.92
N ILE A 136 10.80 7.91 -0.24
CA ILE A 136 12.24 8.10 -0.50
C ILE A 136 12.82 9.26 0.29
N LYS A 137 12.19 10.43 0.25
CA LYS A 137 12.78 11.68 0.78
C LYS A 137 12.97 11.68 2.30
N PRO A 138 11.99 11.29 3.12
CA PRO A 138 12.15 11.36 4.57
C PRO A 138 13.08 10.28 5.15
N ASN A 139 13.40 9.25 4.36
CA ASN A 139 14.23 8.11 4.80
C ASN A 139 15.70 8.23 4.34
N ASP A 140 16.11 9.37 3.79
CA ASP A 140 17.48 9.67 3.35
C ASP A 140 18.12 8.55 2.50
N TYR A 141 17.32 7.92 1.62
CA TYR A 141 17.86 6.89 0.74
C TYR A 141 18.89 7.48 -0.23
N LEU A 142 20.00 6.75 -0.35
CA LEU A 142 21.11 7.12 -1.21
C LEU A 142 21.23 6.19 -2.42
N PHE A 143 21.55 6.78 -3.56
CA PHE A 143 21.57 6.15 -4.87
C PHE A 143 22.93 6.28 -5.53
N MET A 144 23.27 5.33 -6.40
CA MET A 144 24.35 5.53 -7.37
C MET A 144 23.91 6.52 -8.44
N VAL A 145 24.86 7.10 -9.19
CA VAL A 145 24.57 8.07 -10.27
C VAL A 145 23.56 7.55 -11.31
N ASP A 146 23.49 6.23 -11.48
CA ASP A 146 22.58 5.58 -12.42
C ASP A 146 21.16 5.37 -11.86
N GLY A 147 20.91 5.72 -10.59
CA GLY A 147 19.63 5.55 -9.91
C GLY A 147 19.45 4.26 -9.11
N SER A 148 20.43 3.35 -9.12
CA SER A 148 20.30 2.10 -8.35
C SER A 148 20.62 2.27 -6.86
N LYS A 149 20.00 1.45 -6.00
CA LYS A 149 20.18 1.52 -4.54
C LYS A 149 21.64 1.39 -4.12
N GLY A 150 22.08 2.25 -3.19
CA GLY A 150 23.44 2.19 -2.61
C GLY A 150 23.77 0.87 -1.89
N ASN A 151 22.77 0.12 -1.40
CA ASN A 151 22.99 -1.19 -0.77
C ASN A 151 23.47 -2.29 -1.75
N LYS A 152 23.34 -2.07 -3.06
CA LYS A 152 23.91 -2.94 -4.11
C LYS A 152 25.43 -3.05 -4.01
N LEU A 153 26.07 -2.07 -3.35
CA LEU A 153 27.50 -2.05 -3.05
C LEU A 153 27.95 -3.21 -2.17
N GLU A 154 27.12 -3.65 -1.20
CA GLU A 154 27.48 -4.81 -0.37
C GLU A 154 27.56 -6.09 -1.22
N ARG A 155 26.62 -6.28 -2.15
CA ARG A 155 26.63 -7.43 -3.06
C ARG A 155 27.81 -7.34 -4.04
N LEU A 156 28.10 -6.16 -4.60
CA LEU A 156 29.26 -5.94 -5.46
C LEU A 156 30.59 -6.21 -4.73
N ALA A 157 30.73 -5.73 -3.50
CA ALA A 157 31.92 -5.98 -2.67
C ALA A 157 32.10 -7.47 -2.35
N ARG A 158 31.02 -8.22 -2.12
CA ARG A 158 31.07 -9.69 -1.99
C ARG A 158 31.50 -10.37 -3.29
N THR A 159 30.94 -9.98 -4.43
CA THR A 159 31.28 -10.55 -5.75
C THR A 159 32.74 -10.32 -6.14
N ILE A 160 33.27 -9.11 -5.89
CA ILE A 160 34.69 -8.80 -6.15
C ILE A 160 35.60 -9.68 -5.30
N LYS A 161 35.31 -9.83 -4.00
CA LYS A 161 36.09 -10.70 -3.10
C LYS A 161 36.14 -12.15 -3.59
N VAL A 162 35.03 -12.70 -4.11
CA VAL A 162 34.97 -14.06 -4.69
C VAL A 162 35.86 -14.16 -5.94
N SER A 163 35.70 -13.25 -6.91
CA SER A 163 36.48 -13.27 -8.16
C SER A 163 37.99 -13.13 -7.94
N THR A 164 38.41 -12.42 -6.89
CA THR A 164 39.83 -12.27 -6.56
C THR A 164 40.46 -13.48 -5.87
N LYS A 165 39.67 -14.40 -5.28
CA LYS A 165 40.20 -15.63 -4.65
C LYS A 165 40.54 -16.72 -5.67
N ASP A 166 39.85 -16.76 -6.81
CA ASP A 166 40.00 -17.81 -7.83
C ASP A 166 41.16 -17.58 -8.82
N LYS A 167 41.79 -16.40 -8.82
CA LYS A 167 42.89 -16.09 -9.75
C LYS A 167 44.29 -16.48 -9.25
N THR A 168 44.39 -17.22 -8.15
CA THR A 168 45.69 -17.60 -7.54
C THR A 168 46.04 -19.09 -7.61
N ASN A 169 45.27 -19.90 -8.33
CA ASN A 169 45.61 -21.30 -8.62
C ASN A 169 45.67 -21.55 -10.14
N GLN A 170 46.71 -21.06 -10.80
CA GLN A 170 47.23 -21.58 -12.07
C GLN A 170 48.68 -21.15 -12.27
#